data_AF-C1KCD0-F1
#
_entry.id   AF-C1KCD0-F1
#
_cell.length_a   1.000
_cell.length_b   1.000
_cell.length_c   1.000
_cell.angle_alpha   90.00
_cell.angle_beta   90.00
_cell.angle_gamma   90.00
#
_symmetry.space_group_name_H-M   'P 1'
#
loop_
_entity.id
_entity.type
_entity.pdbx_description
1 polymer ?
#
loop_
_entity_poly.entity_id
_entity_poly.type
_entity_poly.pdbx_seq_one_letter_code
_entity_poly.pdbx_strand_id
1 'polypeptide(L)'
;REGKMHGFLRMYWAKKILEWTASPEEALEIAIYLNDRYSLDGRDPNGYVGCMWSICGIHDQGWAERPVFGKIRFMNFKGCKRKFDVDTFINRYKKYNL
;
A
#
# COMPACT_ATOMS: atom_id res chain seq x y z
N ARG A 1 -10.28 -8.72 -7.57
CA ARG A 1 -10.72 -10.08 -8.01
C ARG A 1 -11.09 -10.94 -6.81
N GLU A 2 -10.16 -11.17 -5.87
CA GLU A 2 -10.40 -12.11 -4.75
C GLU A 2 -10.94 -11.44 -3.47
N GLY A 3 -11.07 -10.10 -3.46
CA GLY A 3 -11.53 -9.36 -2.27
C GLY A 3 -10.58 -9.41 -1.07
N LYS A 4 -9.37 -9.96 -1.25
CA LYS A 4 -8.36 -10.07 -0.20
C LYS A 4 -6.97 -9.85 -0.77
N MET A 5 -6.36 -8.74 -0.41
CA MET A 5 -4.97 -8.45 -0.80
C MET A 5 -4.02 -9.01 0.25
N HIS A 6 -2.94 -9.67 -0.19
CA HIS A 6 -1.90 -10.17 0.70
C HIS A 6 -1.31 -9.05 1.58
N GLY A 7 -1.12 -9.28 2.88
CA GLY A 7 -0.74 -8.22 3.83
C GLY A 7 0.54 -7.46 3.44
N PHE A 8 1.57 -8.17 2.96
CA PHE A 8 2.78 -7.53 2.43
C PHE A 8 2.50 -6.53 1.29
N LEU A 9 1.56 -6.88 0.41
CA LEU A 9 1.20 -6.05 -0.73
C LEU A 9 0.29 -4.88 -0.32
N ARG A 10 -0.51 -5.00 0.75
CA ARG A 10 -1.27 -3.86 1.29
C ARG A 10 -0.34 -2.73 1.72
N MET A 11 0.76 -3.05 2.40
CA MET A 11 1.79 -2.07 2.77
C MET A 11 2.39 -1.40 1.53
N TYR A 12 2.79 -2.19 0.52
CA TYR A 12 3.34 -1.66 -0.71
C TYR A 12 2.34 -0.75 -1.43
N TRP A 13 1.09 -1.21 -1.56
CA TRP A 13 0.01 -0.53 -2.25
C TRP A 13 -0.33 0.82 -1.62
N ALA A 14 -0.58 0.88 -0.31
CA ALA A 14 -0.91 2.14 0.36
C ALA A 14 0.25 3.15 0.29
N LYS A 15 1.50 2.70 0.36
CA LYS A 15 2.67 3.57 0.17
C LYS A 15 2.78 4.13 -1.24
N LYS A 16 2.33 3.40 -2.27
CA LYS A 16 2.30 3.94 -3.64
C LYS A 16 1.17 4.95 -3.86
N ILE A 17 0.06 4.82 -3.14
CA ILE A 17 -0.97 5.86 -3.11
C ILE A 17 -0.36 7.17 -2.58
N LEU A 18 0.36 7.12 -1.44
CA LEU A 18 1.08 8.28 -0.91
C LEU A 18 2.09 8.87 -1.90
N GLU A 19 2.84 8.03 -2.61
CA GLU A 19 3.86 8.51 -3.56
C GLU A 19 3.27 9.23 -4.78
N TRP A 20 2.03 8.91 -5.17
CA TRP A 20 1.43 9.30 -6.46
C TRP A 20 0.15 10.12 -6.31
N THR A 21 -0.08 10.72 -5.16
CA THR A 21 -1.20 11.65 -4.88
C THR A 21 -0.65 13.01 -4.46
N ALA A 22 -1.48 14.04 -4.51
CA ALA A 22 -1.02 15.41 -4.27
C ALA A 22 -0.71 15.68 -2.80
N SER A 23 -1.38 14.99 -1.87
CA SER A 23 -1.16 15.15 -0.43
C SER A 23 -1.38 13.86 0.37
N PRO A 24 -0.83 13.75 1.60
CA PRO A 24 -1.08 12.62 2.49
C PRO A 24 -2.56 12.43 2.87
N GLU A 25 -3.33 13.52 2.97
CA GLU A 25 -4.77 13.49 3.25
C GLU A 25 -5.54 12.82 2.12
N GLU A 26 -5.27 13.23 0.87
CA GLU A 26 -5.84 12.61 -0.33
C GLU A 26 -5.42 11.13 -0.40
N ALA A 27 -4.15 10.83 -0.11
CA ALA A 27 -3.65 9.46 -0.08
C ALA A 27 -4.42 8.57 0.90
N LEU A 28 -4.69 9.11 2.10
CA LEU A 28 -5.39 8.41 3.16
C LEU A 28 -6.87 8.19 2.81
N GLU A 29 -7.54 9.22 2.26
CA GLU A 29 -8.92 9.11 1.77
C GLU A 29 -9.05 8.01 0.71
N ILE A 30 -8.18 8.02 -0.31
CA ILE A 30 -8.18 7.02 -1.37
C ILE A 30 -7.91 5.62 -0.82
N ALA A 31 -6.90 5.48 0.06
CA ALA A 31 -6.55 4.19 0.62
C ALA A 31 -7.69 3.61 1.47
N ILE A 32 -8.31 4.40 2.35
CA ILE A 32 -9.43 3.95 3.17
C ILE A 32 -10.62 3.60 2.28
N TYR A 33 -10.99 4.45 1.33
CA TYR A 33 -12.10 4.21 0.41
C TYR A 33 -11.93 2.88 -0.33
N LEU A 34 -10.77 2.67 -0.96
CA LEU A 34 -10.51 1.45 -1.73
C LEU A 34 -10.43 0.20 -0.84
N ASN A 35 -9.83 0.31 0.35
CA ASN A 35 -9.80 -0.79 1.31
C ASN A 35 -11.22 -1.18 1.72
N ASP A 36 -12.03 -0.22 2.14
CA ASP A 36 -13.38 -0.45 2.67
C ASP A 36 -14.36 -0.91 1.59
N ARG A 37 -14.14 -0.47 0.34
CA ARG A 37 -14.99 -0.82 -0.80
C ARG A 37 -14.76 -2.23 -1.32
N TYR A 38 -13.53 -2.72 -1.31
CA TYR A 38 -13.13 -3.93 -2.04
C TYR A 38 -12.59 -5.06 -1.17
N SER A 39 -12.08 -4.76 0.03
CA SER A 39 -11.59 -5.80 0.93
C SER A 39 -12.75 -6.44 1.69
N LEU A 40 -12.83 -7.77 1.66
CA LEU A 40 -13.79 -8.55 2.45
C LEU A 40 -13.60 -8.34 3.95
N ASP A 41 -12.36 -8.02 4.36
CA ASP A 41 -11.94 -7.67 5.72
C ASP A 41 -11.76 -6.15 5.90
N GLY A 42 -12.37 -5.32 5.04
CA GLY A 42 -12.38 -3.86 5.15
C GLY A 42 -13.43 -3.34 6.13
N ARG A 43 -13.52 -2.00 6.30
CA ARG A 43 -14.38 -1.33 7.30
C ARG A 43 -14.12 -1.85 8.71
N ASP A 44 -12.85 -2.11 8.98
CA ASP A 44 -12.35 -2.73 10.20
C ASP A 44 -11.23 -1.86 10.78
N PRO A 45 -11.10 -1.74 12.12
CA PRO A 45 -10.02 -0.98 12.75
C PRO A 45 -8.62 -1.33 12.23
N ASN A 46 -8.35 -2.59 11.87
CA ASN A 46 -7.07 -2.99 11.29
C ASN A 46 -6.84 -2.37 9.91
N GLY A 47 -7.90 -2.15 9.13
CA GLY A 47 -7.84 -1.43 7.86
C GLY A 47 -7.43 0.03 8.03
N TYR A 48 -8.06 0.74 8.97
CA TYR A 48 -7.71 2.13 9.30
C TYR A 48 -6.27 2.24 9.80
N VAL A 49 -5.90 1.43 10.80
CA VAL A 49 -4.53 1.43 11.35
C VAL A 49 -3.51 0.99 10.31
N GLY A 50 -3.84 0.05 9.41
CA GLY A 50 -2.96 -0.37 8.32
C GLY A 50 -2.68 0.74 7.30
N CYS A 51 -3.69 1.54 6.96
CA CYS A 51 -3.53 2.73 6.11
C CYS A 51 -2.67 3.78 6.83
N MET A 52 -2.98 4.07 8.09
CA MET A 52 -2.23 5.03 8.92
C MET A 52 -0.77 4.62 9.15
N TRP A 53 -0.49 3.33 9.36
CA TRP A 53 0.88 2.80 9.44
C TRP A 53 1.62 3.03 8.12
N SER A 54 0.93 2.79 6.99
CA SER A 54 1.55 2.88 5.67
C SER A 54 1.84 4.32 5.24
N ILE A 55 0.92 5.25 5.50
CA ILE A 55 0.91 6.62 4.98
C ILE A 55 1.43 7.62 6.02
N CYS A 56 1.03 7.46 7.28
CA CYS A 56 1.34 8.40 8.36
C CYS A 56 2.41 7.86 9.34
N GLY A 57 2.81 6.60 9.22
CA GLY A 57 3.83 5.99 10.08
C GLY A 57 3.35 5.64 11.50
N ILE A 58 2.04 5.54 11.73
CA ILE A 58 1.49 5.11 13.04
C ILE A 58 2.04 3.73 13.41
N HIS A 59 2.60 3.60 14.61
CA HIS A 59 3.27 2.38 15.10
C HIS A 59 4.51 1.96 14.29
N ASP A 60 5.07 2.84 13.44
CA ASP A 60 6.39 2.68 12.84
C ASP A 60 7.36 3.74 13.39
N GLN A 61 8.64 3.54 13.15
CA GLN A 61 9.68 4.53 13.42
C GLN A 61 9.95 5.43 12.21
N GLY A 62 10.69 6.51 12.42
CA GLY A 62 11.22 7.32 11.32
C GLY A 62 12.33 6.62 10.53
N TRP A 63 12.37 6.86 9.22
CA TRP A 63 13.37 6.32 8.28
C TRP A 63 14.17 7.44 7.62
N ALA A 64 15.17 7.06 6.81
CA ALA A 64 15.96 7.99 6.02
C ALA A 64 15.04 8.87 5.16
N GLU A 65 15.27 10.18 5.23
CA GLU A 65 14.43 11.18 4.60
C GLU A 65 14.48 11.11 3.07
N ARG A 66 13.33 11.28 2.41
CA ARG A 66 13.17 11.21 0.96
C ARG A 66 12.16 12.24 0.46
N PRO A 67 12.30 12.72 -0.79
CA PRO A 67 11.24 13.47 -1.45
C PRO A 67 9.91 12.74 -1.37
N VAL A 68 8.81 13.49 -1.22
CA VAL A 68 7.43 13.01 -1.05
C VAL A 68 7.18 12.32 0.30
N PHE A 69 7.98 11.33 0.69
CA PHE A 69 7.74 10.53 1.90
C PHE A 69 8.19 11.20 3.20
N GLY A 70 9.09 12.18 3.14
CA GLY A 70 9.82 12.62 4.33
C GLY A 70 10.49 11.41 4.97
N LYS A 71 10.17 11.14 6.24
CA LYS A 71 10.73 10.01 7.03
C LYS A 71 9.83 8.78 7.08
N ILE A 72 8.75 8.72 6.30
CA ILE A 72 7.89 7.53 6.24
C ILE A 72 8.65 6.37 5.61
N ARG A 73 8.47 5.15 6.15
CA ARG A 73 9.13 3.94 5.62
C ARG A 73 8.83 3.78 4.14
N PHE A 74 9.87 3.77 3.31
CA PHE A 74 9.73 3.59 1.87
C PHE A 74 9.75 2.13 1.45
N MET A 75 8.95 1.78 0.43
CA MET A 75 8.98 0.48 -0.25
C MET A 75 9.04 0.70 -1.76
N ASN A 76 9.89 -0.05 -2.46
CA ASN A 76 10.03 0.04 -3.92
C ASN A 76 9.99 -1.32 -4.61
N PHE A 77 9.73 -1.28 -5.91
CA PHE A 77 9.64 -2.45 -6.76
C PHE A 77 10.89 -3.34 -6.71
N LYS A 78 12.09 -2.73 -6.82
CA LYS A 78 13.37 -3.46 -6.71
C LYS A 78 13.51 -4.16 -5.34
N GLY A 79 12.99 -3.56 -4.27
CA GLY A 79 12.95 -4.14 -2.94
C GLY A 79 12.00 -5.33 -2.84
N CYS A 80 10.82 -5.26 -3.47
CA CYS A 80 9.90 -6.38 -3.57
C CYS A 80 10.52 -7.56 -4.33
N LYS A 81 11.20 -7.30 -5.46
CA LYS A 81 11.89 -8.33 -6.26
C LYS A 81 12.97 -9.10 -5.49
N ARG A 82 13.57 -8.50 -4.46
CA ARG A 82 14.52 -9.20 -3.57
C ARG A 82 13.84 -10.08 -2.50
N LYS A 83 12.53 -9.94 -2.30
CA LYS A 83 11.78 -10.63 -1.23
C LYS A 83 10.88 -11.76 -1.71
N PHE A 84 10.36 -11.67 -2.93
CA PHE A 84 9.53 -12.71 -3.52
C PHE A 84 9.51 -12.60 -5.05
N ASP A 85 9.02 -13.63 -5.72
CA ASP A 85 8.83 -13.63 -7.17
C ASP A 85 7.66 -12.72 -7.58
N VAL A 86 8.00 -11.47 -7.86
CA VAL A 86 7.07 -10.45 -8.31
C VAL A 86 6.49 -10.80 -9.68
N ASP A 87 7.26 -11.44 -10.56
CA ASP A 87 6.83 -11.71 -11.93
C ASP A 87 5.78 -12.83 -11.93
N THR A 88 5.94 -13.86 -11.10
CA THR A 88 4.90 -14.86 -10.82
C THR A 88 3.63 -14.23 -10.24
N PHE A 89 3.75 -13.32 -9.26
CA PHE A 89 2.60 -12.59 -8.72
C PHE A 89 1.87 -11.79 -9.82
N ILE A 90 2.60 -11.02 -10.63
CA ILE A 90 2.03 -10.22 -11.73
C ILE A 90 1.31 -11.15 -12.72
N ASN A 91 1.95 -12.25 -13.11
CA ASN A 91 1.38 -13.19 -14.07
C ASN A 91 0.10 -13.86 -13.56
N ARG A 92 -0.04 -14.08 -12.24
CA ARG A 92 -1.30 -14.58 -11.64
C ARG A 92 -2.47 -13.61 -11.84
N TYR A 93 -2.24 -12.30 -11.79
CA TYR A 93 -3.30 -11.29 -11.90
C TYR A 93 -3.39 -10.64 -13.28
N LYS A 94 -2.46 -10.93 -14.20
CA LYS A 94 -2.64 -10.66 -15.64
C LYS A 94 -3.91 -11.38 -16.12
N LYS A 95 -4.96 -10.62 -16.41
CA LYS A 95 -5.99 -11.09 -17.34
C LYS A 95 -6.52 -9.91 -18.13
N TYR A 96 -6.24 -10.02 -19.42
CA TYR A 96 -6.53 -9.20 -20.59
C TYR A 96 -6.06 -7.74 -20.52
N ASN A 97 -5.16 -7.41 -21.45
CA ASN A 97 -5.08 -6.08 -22.03
C ASN A 97 -6.50 -5.60 -22.32
N LEU A 98 -6.73 -4.30 -22.15
CA LEU A 98 -7.86 -3.57 -22.72
C LEU A 98 -8.34 -4.18 -24.04
#